data_AF-X1AKN1-F1
#
_entry.id   AF-X1AKN1-F1
#
_cell.length_a   1.000
_cell.length_b   1.000
_cell.length_c   1.000
_cell.angle_alpha   90.00
_cell.angle_beta   90.00
_cell.angle_gamma   90.00
#
_symmetry.space_group_name_H-M   'P 1'
#
loop_
_entity.id
_entity.type
_entity.pdbx_description
1 polymer ?
#
loop_
_entity_poly.entity_id
_entity_poly.type
_entity_poly.pdbx_seq_one_letter_code
_entity_poly.pdbx_strand_id
1 'polypeptide(L)'
;PKEVVLVDVPEMQFLMIDGMGSPGDSKEYQNALAALYPIAFKTKFLSKAKGKDYVVPPLEGLWWADNMKDFIEGNRNNWKWTMMIMQPDWITQDMINEAISITKKKKPELSELLPKLKLKKYKGYIQRFNGNRKEIRPISNSSRNQRYRV
;
A
#
# COMPACT_ATOMS: atom_id res chain seq x y z
N PRO A 1 -24.61 20.16 4.93
CA PRO A 1 -23.17 20.18 4.62
C PRO A 1 -22.46 19.00 5.30
N LYS A 2 -21.72 18.17 4.54
CA LYS A 2 -20.92 17.09 5.12
C LYS A 2 -19.61 17.68 5.63
N GLU A 3 -19.37 17.58 6.93
CA GLU A 3 -18.18 18.13 7.56
C GLU A 3 -16.94 17.30 7.24
N VAL A 4 -15.83 18.02 7.06
CA VAL A 4 -14.51 17.48 6.77
C VAL A 4 -13.74 17.44 8.07
N VAL A 5 -13.36 16.25 8.53
CA VAL A 5 -12.62 16.11 9.80
C VAL A 5 -11.24 15.53 9.52
N LEU A 6 -10.21 16.20 10.05
CA LEU A 6 -8.85 15.68 10.10
C LEU A 6 -8.77 14.64 11.21
N VAL A 7 -8.32 13.43 10.87
CA VAL A 7 -8.11 12.35 11.82
C VAL A 7 -6.62 12.05 11.90
N ASP A 8 -6.04 12.14 13.09
CA ASP A 8 -4.69 11.63 13.35
C ASP A 8 -4.74 10.11 13.33
N VAL A 9 -3.97 9.50 12.44
CA VAL A 9 -3.88 8.05 12.34
C VAL A 9 -2.57 7.66 13.00
N PRO A 10 -2.60 6.76 14.01
CA PRO A 10 -1.38 6.30 14.65
C PRO A 10 -0.46 5.65 13.62
N GLU A 11 0.83 5.61 13.94
CA GLU A 11 1.79 4.88 13.13
C GLU A 11 1.39 3.40 13.05
N MET A 12 1.21 2.89 11.83
CA MET A 12 0.82 1.50 11.56
C MET A 12 1.87 0.84 10.68
N GLN A 13 1.93 -0.49 10.74
CA GLN A 13 2.82 -1.28 9.89
C GLN A 13 2.08 -1.73 8.62
N PHE A 14 2.77 -1.70 7.48
CA PHE A 14 2.21 -2.10 6.20
C PHE A 14 3.21 -2.95 5.42
N LEU A 15 2.66 -3.92 4.70
CA LEU A 15 3.34 -4.55 3.57
C LEU A 15 3.16 -3.62 2.36
N MET A 16 4.26 -3.22 1.74
CA MET A 16 4.29 -2.16 0.72
C MET A 16 5.03 -2.61 -0.54
N ILE A 17 4.59 -2.08 -1.69
CA ILE A 17 5.31 -2.17 -2.97
C ILE A 17 5.19 -0.83 -3.72
N ASP A 18 6.32 -0.34 -4.21
CA ASP A 18 6.41 0.90 -4.98
C ASP A 18 6.28 0.61 -6.48
N GLY A 19 5.79 1.59 -7.25
CA GLY A 19 5.74 1.54 -8.71
C GLY A 19 5.38 2.87 -9.34
N MET A 20 5.18 2.86 -10.67
CA MET A 20 4.87 4.05 -11.47
C MET A 20 3.76 3.77 -12.49
N GLY A 21 3.20 4.83 -13.06
CA GLY A 21 2.22 4.81 -14.12
C GLY A 21 0.76 4.84 -13.64
N SER A 22 -0.14 4.79 -14.61
CA SER A 22 -1.59 4.95 -14.37
C SER A 22 -2.15 3.86 -13.42
N PRO A 23 -2.93 4.24 -12.40
CA PRO A 23 -3.73 3.29 -11.63
C PRO A 23 -4.61 2.43 -12.55
N GLY A 24 -4.70 1.13 -12.27
CA GLY A 24 -5.65 0.22 -12.94
C GLY A 24 -5.19 -0.31 -14.31
N ASP A 25 -4.53 0.52 -15.11
CA ASP A 25 -4.22 0.19 -16.51
C ASP A 25 -2.77 -0.28 -16.71
N SER A 26 -1.84 0.13 -15.82
CA SER A 26 -0.43 -0.21 -16.01
C SER A 26 -0.14 -1.67 -15.65
N LYS A 27 0.67 -2.34 -16.48
CA LYS A 27 1.15 -3.70 -16.20
C LYS A 27 1.92 -3.77 -14.88
N GLU A 28 2.68 -2.71 -14.57
CA GLU A 28 3.40 -2.60 -13.30
C GLU A 28 2.46 -2.58 -12.10
N TYR A 29 1.35 -1.83 -12.17
CA TYR A 29 0.33 -1.80 -11.13
C TYR A 29 -0.31 -3.17 -10.91
N GLN A 30 -0.72 -3.83 -12.00
CA GLN A 30 -1.31 -5.17 -11.93
C GLN A 30 -0.32 -6.19 -11.36
N ASN A 31 0.95 -6.14 -11.78
CA ASN A 31 2.01 -7.00 -11.27
C ASN A 31 2.26 -6.77 -9.78
N ALA A 32 2.27 -5.51 -9.34
CA ALA A 32 2.46 -5.16 -7.94
C ALA A 32 1.34 -5.75 -7.07
N LEU A 33 0.08 -5.66 -7.49
CA LEU A 33 -1.04 -6.29 -6.78
C LEU A 33 -0.96 -7.81 -6.82
N ALA A 34 -0.56 -8.38 -7.95
CA ALA A 34 -0.37 -9.83 -8.11
C ALA A 34 0.74 -10.38 -7.19
N ALA A 35 1.70 -9.55 -6.77
CA ALA A 35 2.70 -9.90 -5.77
C ALA A 35 2.22 -9.61 -4.33
N LEU A 36 1.58 -8.46 -4.11
CA LEU A 36 1.21 -7.98 -2.77
C LEU A 36 0.16 -8.87 -2.09
N TYR A 37 -0.91 -9.24 -2.82
CA TYR A 37 -2.00 -10.03 -2.24
C TYR A 37 -1.57 -11.44 -1.81
N PRO A 38 -0.87 -12.24 -2.64
CA PRO A 38 -0.44 -13.57 -2.22
C PRO A 38 0.42 -13.55 -0.95
N ILE A 39 1.29 -12.56 -0.79
CA ILE A 39 2.12 -12.44 0.42
C ILE A 39 1.26 -12.06 1.62
N ALA A 40 0.37 -11.06 1.51
CA ALA A 40 -0.54 -10.69 2.61
C ALA A 40 -1.39 -11.89 3.09
N PHE A 41 -1.99 -12.66 2.17
CA PHE A 41 -2.77 -13.84 2.52
C PHE A 41 -1.90 -14.97 3.08
N LYS A 42 -0.71 -15.21 2.51
CA LYS A 42 0.19 -16.24 3.02
C LYS A 42 0.63 -15.92 4.44
N THR A 43 0.99 -14.67 4.72
CA THR A 43 1.33 -14.20 6.06
C THR A 43 0.16 -14.35 7.03
N LYS A 44 -1.07 -14.03 6.60
CA LYS A 44 -2.28 -14.31 7.41
C LYS A 44 -2.35 -15.78 7.81
N PHE A 45 -2.20 -16.71 6.86
CA PHE A 45 -2.30 -18.14 7.16
C PHE A 45 -1.18 -18.64 8.08
N LEU A 46 0.03 -18.13 7.92
CA LEU A 46 1.14 -18.42 8.84
C LEU A 46 0.83 -17.91 10.26
N SER A 47 0.29 -16.69 10.38
CA SER A 47 -0.13 -16.13 11.67
C SER A 47 -1.24 -16.95 12.33
N LYS A 48 -2.24 -17.35 11.54
CA LYS A 48 -3.35 -18.20 12.02
C LYS A 48 -2.86 -19.55 12.54
N ALA A 49 -1.90 -20.18 11.85
CA ALA A 49 -1.28 -21.43 12.31
C ALA A 49 -0.53 -21.27 13.65
N LYS A 50 -0.08 -20.05 13.97
CA LYS A 50 0.54 -19.68 15.26
C LYS A 50 -0.46 -19.17 16.30
N GLY A 51 -1.77 -19.35 16.07
CA GLY A 51 -2.83 -19.00 17.03
C GLY A 51 -3.30 -17.54 17.00
N LYS A 52 -2.83 -16.72 16.05
CA LYS A 52 -3.27 -15.33 15.88
C LYS A 52 -3.89 -15.12 14.50
N ASP A 53 -5.21 -15.22 14.40
CA ASP A 53 -5.94 -14.93 13.15
C ASP A 53 -6.24 -13.42 13.02
N TYR A 54 -6.35 -12.96 11.78
CA TYR A 54 -6.79 -11.60 11.46
C TYR A 54 -7.42 -11.54 10.07
N VAL A 55 -8.21 -10.51 9.82
CA VAL A 55 -8.73 -10.23 8.47
C VAL A 55 -7.71 -9.39 7.72
N VAL A 56 -7.38 -9.78 6.48
CA VAL A 56 -6.53 -8.96 5.61
C VAL A 56 -7.26 -7.62 5.38
N PRO A 57 -6.68 -6.49 5.82
CA PRO A 57 -7.30 -5.18 5.64
C PRO A 57 -7.44 -4.81 4.16
N PRO A 58 -8.31 -3.84 3.79
CA PRO A 58 -8.42 -3.39 2.41
C PRO A 58 -7.08 -2.86 1.89
N LEU A 59 -6.90 -2.96 0.56
CA LEU A 59 -5.80 -2.31 -0.14
C LEU A 59 -5.89 -0.80 0.01
N GLU A 60 -4.75 -0.18 0.24
CA GLU A 60 -4.59 1.27 0.28
C GLU A 60 -3.49 1.70 -0.69
N GLY A 61 -3.55 2.93 -1.17
CA GLY A 61 -2.58 3.45 -2.14
C GLY A 61 -2.11 4.85 -1.80
N LEU A 62 -0.80 5.08 -1.84
CA LEU A 62 -0.20 6.42 -1.84
C LEU A 62 0.11 6.81 -3.29
N TRP A 63 -0.17 8.05 -3.68
CA TRP A 63 0.00 8.58 -5.03
C TRP A 63 0.71 9.92 -5.00
N TRP A 64 1.69 10.15 -5.89
CA TRP A 64 2.37 11.43 -6.06
C TRP A 64 3.06 11.52 -7.42
N ALA A 65 3.52 12.70 -7.83
CA ALA A 65 4.41 12.87 -8.97
C ALA A 65 5.52 13.82 -8.56
N ASP A 66 6.66 13.75 -9.26
CA ASP A 66 7.77 14.67 -9.02
C ASP A 66 7.40 16.10 -9.46
N ASN A 67 6.54 16.23 -10.47
CA ASN A 67 6.02 17.50 -10.95
C ASN A 67 4.51 17.58 -10.71
N MET A 68 4.08 18.60 -9.97
CA MET A 68 2.65 18.83 -9.69
C MET A 68 1.83 19.03 -10.97
N LYS A 69 2.43 19.55 -12.05
CA LYS A 69 1.76 19.67 -13.36
C LYS A 69 1.28 18.32 -13.88
N ASP A 70 2.00 17.23 -13.62
CA ASP A 70 1.57 15.89 -14.05
C ASP A 70 0.29 15.42 -13.35
N PHE A 71 0.03 15.90 -12.12
CA PHE A 71 -1.24 15.65 -11.43
C PHE A 71 -2.36 16.50 -12.01
N ILE A 72 -2.09 17.78 -12.24
CA ILE A 72 -3.09 18.75 -12.72
C ILE A 72 -3.53 18.42 -14.16
N GLU A 73 -2.56 18.10 -15.02
CA GLU A 73 -2.77 17.85 -16.45
C GLU A 73 -3.19 16.39 -16.72
N GLY A 74 -3.21 15.53 -15.70
CA GLY A 74 -3.63 14.13 -15.84
C GLY A 74 -2.61 13.24 -16.56
N ASN A 75 -1.32 13.58 -16.52
CA ASN A 75 -0.21 12.79 -17.07
C ASN A 75 0.07 11.55 -16.20
N ARG A 76 -0.88 10.62 -16.14
CA ARG A 76 -0.88 9.46 -15.24
C ARG A 76 0.33 8.53 -15.41
N ASN A 77 1.01 8.58 -16.55
CA ASN A 77 2.24 7.82 -16.77
C ASN A 77 3.39 8.26 -15.85
N ASN A 78 3.39 9.51 -15.41
CA ASN A 78 4.40 10.08 -14.50
C ASN A 78 4.03 9.92 -13.02
N TRP A 79 2.87 9.34 -12.74
CA TRP A 79 2.44 9.12 -11.37
C TRP A 79 3.25 8.01 -10.74
N LYS A 80 3.72 8.26 -9.52
CA LYS A 80 4.35 7.28 -8.66
C LYS A 80 3.38 6.88 -7.58
N TRP A 81 3.51 5.64 -7.14
CA TRP A 81 2.64 5.12 -6.11
C TRP A 81 3.31 4.10 -5.22
N THR A 82 2.75 3.95 -4.03
CA THR A 82 3.04 2.85 -3.10
C THR A 82 1.72 2.16 -2.80
N MET A 83 1.56 0.91 -3.22
CA MET A 83 0.43 0.07 -2.83
C MET A 83 0.74 -0.62 -1.52
N MET A 84 -0.21 -0.62 -0.59
CA MET A 84 0.03 -1.07 0.77
C MET A 84 -1.16 -1.79 1.41
N ILE A 85 -0.87 -2.81 2.21
CA ILE A 85 -1.86 -3.54 3.02
C ILE A 85 -1.36 -3.54 4.46
N MET A 86 -2.19 -3.02 5.38
CA MET A 86 -1.85 -2.97 6.80
C MET A 86 -1.59 -4.37 7.34
N GLN A 87 -0.54 -4.50 8.15
CA GLN A 87 -0.17 -5.72 8.87
C GLN A 87 -0.25 -5.44 10.37
N PRO A 88 -0.85 -6.34 11.17
CA PRO A 88 -0.79 -6.23 12.62
C PRO A 88 0.66 -6.13 13.13
N ASP A 89 0.84 -5.52 14.29
CA ASP A 89 2.15 -5.26 14.93
C ASP A 89 2.94 -6.54 15.26
N TRP A 90 2.24 -7.65 15.54
CA TRP A 90 2.86 -8.95 15.78
C TRP A 90 3.38 -9.64 14.51
N ILE A 91 3.08 -9.11 13.32
CA ILE A 91 3.66 -9.62 12.07
C ILE A 91 5.09 -9.13 11.95
N THR A 92 6.03 -10.07 11.87
CA THR A 92 7.46 -9.77 11.78
C THR A 92 7.98 -9.86 10.35
N GLN A 93 9.16 -9.28 10.12
CA GLN A 93 9.86 -9.43 8.84
C GLN A 93 10.15 -10.90 8.50
N ASP A 94 10.42 -11.74 9.50
CA ASP A 94 10.65 -13.18 9.29
C ASP A 94 9.39 -13.90 8.78
N MET A 95 8.20 -13.54 9.29
CA MET A 95 6.94 -14.08 8.77
C MET A 95 6.69 -13.65 7.31
N ILE A 96 7.09 -12.43 6.94
CA ILE A 96 7.04 -11.96 5.55
C ILE A 96 8.03 -12.74 4.68
N ASN A 97 9.26 -12.94 5.16
CA ASN A 97 10.30 -13.68 4.44
C ASN A 97 9.91 -15.15 4.22
N GLU A 98 9.31 -15.78 5.23
CA GLU A 98 8.75 -17.13 5.14
C GLU A 98 7.62 -17.17 4.10
N ALA A 99 6.69 -16.22 4.15
CA ALA A 99 5.62 -16.09 3.17
C ALA A 99 6.15 -15.92 1.73
N ILE A 100 7.19 -15.11 1.55
CA ILE A 100 7.89 -14.91 0.27
C ILE A 100 8.50 -16.22 -0.21
N SER A 101 9.26 -16.93 0.64
CA SER A 101 9.91 -18.20 0.29
C SER A 101 8.89 -19.26 -0.17
N ILE A 102 7.80 -19.42 0.59
CA ILE A 102 6.73 -20.36 0.25
C ILE A 102 6.02 -19.97 -1.06
N THR A 103 5.74 -18.68 -1.23
CA THR A 103 5.02 -18.17 -2.41
C THR A 103 5.89 -18.28 -3.66
N LYS A 104 7.18 -17.97 -3.56
CA LYS A 104 8.15 -18.10 -4.67
C LYS A 104 8.20 -19.51 -5.24
N LYS A 105 8.16 -20.53 -4.37
CA LYS A 105 8.12 -21.95 -4.80
C LYS A 105 6.84 -22.31 -5.57
N LYS A 106 5.71 -21.68 -5.23
CA LYS A 106 4.41 -21.94 -5.86
C LYS A 106 4.13 -21.06 -7.08
N LYS A 107 4.76 -19.89 -7.14
CA LYS A 107 4.57 -18.84 -8.14
C LYS A 107 5.92 -18.27 -8.59
N PRO A 108 6.73 -19.08 -9.30
CA PRO A 108 8.06 -18.67 -9.74
C PRO A 108 8.03 -17.42 -10.64
N GLU A 109 6.91 -17.18 -11.35
CA GLU A 109 6.69 -15.99 -12.18
C GLU A 109 6.71 -14.67 -11.39
N LEU A 110 6.54 -14.71 -10.07
CA LEU A 110 6.60 -13.51 -9.21
C LEU A 110 8.01 -13.23 -8.67
N SER A 111 9.00 -14.06 -8.98
CA SER A 111 10.33 -14.02 -8.35
C SER A 111 11.02 -12.65 -8.41
N GLU A 112 10.82 -11.89 -9.48
CA GLU A 112 11.38 -10.54 -9.67
C GLU A 112 10.67 -9.45 -8.86
N LEU A 113 9.43 -9.71 -8.44
CA LEU A 113 8.58 -8.75 -7.73
C LEU A 113 8.68 -8.94 -6.21
N LEU A 114 8.85 -10.18 -5.74
CA LEU A 114 8.88 -10.49 -4.31
C LEU A 114 9.96 -9.71 -3.53
N PRO A 115 11.19 -9.51 -4.05
CA PRO A 115 12.21 -8.69 -3.37
C PRO A 115 11.85 -7.21 -3.24
N LYS A 116 10.88 -6.71 -4.03
CA LYS A 116 10.44 -5.31 -3.98
C LYS A 116 9.48 -5.03 -2.81
N LEU A 117 8.92 -6.07 -2.20
CA LEU A 117 8.02 -5.96 -1.06
C LEU A 117 8.77 -5.54 0.20
N LYS A 118 8.21 -4.60 0.94
CA LYS A 118 8.81 -4.03 2.15
C LYS A 118 7.79 -4.03 3.28
N LEU A 119 8.18 -4.48 4.46
CA LEU A 119 7.41 -4.25 5.68
C LEU A 119 7.90 -2.95 6.33
N LYS A 120 7.05 -1.93 6.39
CA LYS A 120 7.43 -0.62 6.94
C LYS A 120 6.35 -0.04 7.83
N LYS A 121 6.78 0.70 8.84
CA LYS A 121 5.90 1.60 9.58
C LYS A 121 5.63 2.86 8.77
N TYR A 122 4.40 3.33 8.84
CA TYR A 122 3.94 4.53 8.17
C TYR A 122 2.93 5.26 9.06
N LYS A 123 3.24 6.52 9.33
CA LYS A 123 2.30 7.47 9.94
C LYS A 123 1.74 8.35 8.84
N GLY A 124 0.42 8.37 8.72
CA GLY A 124 -0.28 9.21 7.74
C GLY A 124 -1.41 9.97 8.42
N TYR A 125 -1.97 10.94 7.70
CA TYR A 125 -3.19 11.63 8.12
C TYR A 125 -4.30 11.24 7.15
N ILE A 126 -5.49 10.93 7.66
CA ILE A 126 -6.67 10.67 6.83
C ILE A 126 -7.66 11.77 7.09
N GLN A 127 -8.17 12.39 6.03
CA GLN A 127 -9.33 13.26 6.11
C GLN A 127 -10.56 12.41 5.85
N ARG A 128 -11.42 12.24 6.87
CA ARG A 128 -12.69 11.50 6.72
C ARG A 128 -13.80 12.48 6.35
N PHE A 129 -14.56 12.13 5.33
CA PHE A 129 -15.85 12.73 5.02
C PHE A 129 -16.95 11.74 5.41
N ASN A 130 -18.01 12.19 6.09
CA ASN A 130 -19.18 11.35 6.33
C ASN A 130 -19.95 11.13 5.02
N GLY A 131 -19.56 10.09 4.27
CA GLY A 131 -20.26 9.54 3.11
C GLY A 131 -19.35 9.14 1.95
N ASN A 132 -19.24 7.82 1.72
CA ASN A 132 -18.83 7.03 0.55
C ASN A 132 -17.79 7.52 -0.49
N ARG A 133 -17.14 8.67 -0.35
CA ARG A 133 -15.99 9.07 -1.16
C ARG A 133 -14.87 9.59 -0.28
N LYS A 134 -13.70 8.94 -0.38
CA LYS A 134 -12.43 9.43 0.13
C LYS A 134 -11.83 10.30 -0.96
N GLU A 135 -11.71 11.60 -0.72
CA GLU A 135 -10.90 12.48 -1.57
C GLU A 135 -9.65 12.93 -0.83
N ILE A 136 -8.58 13.14 -1.59
CA ILE A 136 -7.22 13.11 -1.10
C ILE A 136 -6.62 14.51 -1.12
N ARG A 137 -5.98 14.93 -0.02
CA ARG A 137 -5.19 16.16 0.07
C ARG A 137 -3.78 15.88 0.60
N PRO A 138 -2.78 16.71 0.26
CA PRO A 138 -1.38 16.43 0.57
C PRO A 138 -1.09 16.27 2.05
N ILE A 139 -0.27 15.27 2.39
CA ILE A 139 0.03 14.81 3.76
C ILE A 139 1.05 15.72 4.49
N SER A 140 1.60 16.77 3.85
CA SER A 140 2.45 17.75 4.53
C SER A 140 2.45 19.14 3.87
N ASN A 141 2.60 20.18 4.69
CA ASN A 141 2.88 21.57 4.27
C ASN A 141 4.38 21.79 3.93
N SER A 142 5.23 20.75 4.00
CA SER A 142 6.60 20.83 3.52
C SER A 142 6.61 20.59 2.01
N SER A 143 7.18 21.53 1.26
CA SER A 143 7.19 21.62 -0.20
C SER A 143 7.89 20.46 -0.93
N ARG A 144 8.29 19.38 -0.25
CA ARG A 144 9.16 18.33 -0.82
C ARG A 144 8.54 16.96 -1.05
N ASN A 145 7.36 16.61 -0.53
CA ASN A 145 6.77 15.27 -0.78
C ASN A 145 5.26 15.23 -0.49
N GLN A 146 4.45 15.79 -1.38
CA GLN A 146 2.99 15.66 -1.30
C GLN A 146 2.58 14.28 -1.81
N ARG A 147 2.18 13.38 -0.90
CA ARG A 147 1.56 12.09 -1.23
C ARG A 147 0.08 12.11 -0.89
N TYR A 148 -0.70 11.42 -1.69
CA TYR A 148 -2.15 11.33 -1.60
C TYR A 148 -2.52 9.88 -1.27
N ARG A 149 -3.16 9.63 -0.11
CA ARG A 149 -3.68 8.31 0.30
C ARG A 149 -5.14 8.05 -0.12
N VAL A 150 -5.41 6.97 -0.85
CA VAL A 150 -6.77 6.46 -1.21
C VAL A 150 -7.09 5.19 -0.46
#